data_AF-A0A8C2Y2Y6-F1
#
_entry.id   AF-A0A8C2Y2Y6-F1
#
_cell.length_a   1.000
_cell.length_b   1.000
_cell.length_c   1.000
_cell.angle_alpha   90.00
_cell.angle_beta   90.00
_cell.angle_gamma   90.00
#
_symmetry.space_group_name_H-M   'P 1'
#
loop_
_entity.id
_entity.type
_entity.pdbx_description
1 polymer ?
#
loop_
_entity_poly.entity_id
_entity_poly.type
_entity_poly.pdbx_seq_one_letter_code
_entity_poly.pdbx_strand_id
1 'polypeptide(L)'
;MQDTSTLVDPYIRFQGLESPKLQEHCREHPGDFPSEDALWRLSRQDFLRTLNVTLGLVLRMLGALQQDLPEAAQQQAEMNVRGFGNNIHCMAQLLRGSSDPEAAEPTQPGPGPTLPPLLPPMPSSTFQRKLRNCRFLRGYHRFMRAARQVLWGWGERQGRSRRHSPHRALQRGARRTRPFLEVRRLSPRGQLPR
;
A
#
# COMPACT_ATOMS: atom_id res chain seq x y z
N MET A 1 -5.54 -1.43 6.87
CA MET A 1 -4.69 -2.56 7.31
C MET A 1 -3.66 -2.20 8.38
N GLN A 2 -3.19 -0.94 8.52
CA GLN A 2 -2.32 -0.53 9.64
C GLN A 2 -3.07 -0.14 10.94
N ASP A 3 -4.37 0.13 10.83
CA ASP A 3 -5.22 0.54 11.95
C ASP A 3 -5.60 -0.67 12.80
N THR A 4 -5.26 -0.63 14.08
CA THR A 4 -5.49 -1.73 15.03
C THR A 4 -6.97 -1.93 15.36
N SER A 5 -7.80 -0.89 15.16
CA SER A 5 -9.24 -0.94 15.44
C SER A 5 -9.98 -1.97 14.57
N THR A 6 -9.42 -2.33 13.42
CA THR A 6 -10.05 -3.24 12.48
C THR A 6 -9.88 -4.72 12.83
N LEU A 7 -8.90 -5.08 13.68
CA LEU A 7 -8.58 -6.49 13.94
C LEU A 7 -8.00 -6.77 15.33
N VAL A 8 -7.04 -5.98 15.80
CA VAL A 8 -6.46 -6.14 17.16
C VAL A 8 -7.47 -5.82 18.24
N ASP A 9 -8.15 -4.67 18.14
CA ASP A 9 -9.07 -4.26 19.20
C ASP A 9 -10.30 -5.19 19.29
N PRO A 10 -10.92 -5.63 18.17
CA PRO A 10 -11.93 -6.69 18.19
C PRO A 10 -11.41 -8.00 18.82
N TYR A 11 -10.19 -8.42 18.51
CA TYR A 11 -9.57 -9.61 19.10
C TYR A 11 -9.43 -9.50 20.61
N ILE A 12 -8.87 -8.38 21.09
CA ILE A 12 -8.64 -8.12 22.52
C ILE A 12 -9.94 -8.19 23.29
N ARG A 13 -11.01 -7.56 22.78
CA ARG A 13 -12.34 -7.57 23.39
C ARG A 13 -12.95 -8.96 23.41
N PHE A 14 -12.95 -9.64 22.26
CA PHE A 14 -13.54 -10.97 22.12
C PHE A 14 -12.86 -12.02 23.01
N GLN A 15 -11.54 -11.87 23.24
CA GLN A 15 -10.74 -12.80 24.02
C GLN A 15 -10.63 -12.46 25.51
N GLY A 16 -11.20 -11.34 25.95
CA GLY A 16 -11.12 -10.88 27.35
C GLY A 16 -9.73 -10.40 27.75
N LEU A 17 -8.98 -9.78 26.84
CA LEU A 17 -7.60 -9.30 27.07
C LEU A 17 -7.53 -7.79 27.38
N GLU A 18 -8.65 -7.15 27.71
CA GLU A 18 -8.75 -5.68 27.83
C GLU A 18 -7.94 -5.10 28.99
N SER A 19 -7.66 -5.89 30.04
CA SER A 19 -6.93 -5.39 31.21
C SER A 19 -5.54 -4.86 30.82
N PRO A 20 -5.08 -3.72 31.40
CA PRO A 20 -3.79 -3.12 31.05
C PRO A 20 -2.60 -4.09 31.16
N LYS A 21 -2.57 -4.91 32.22
CA LYS A 21 -1.52 -5.92 32.44
C LYS A 21 -1.44 -6.95 31.30
N LEU A 22 -2.59 -7.37 30.76
CA LEU A 22 -2.62 -8.31 29.63
C LEU A 22 -2.23 -7.63 28.32
N GLN A 23 -2.60 -6.36 28.13
CA GLN A 23 -2.23 -5.61 26.94
C GLN A 23 -0.71 -5.36 26.86
N GLU A 24 -0.01 -5.23 27.99
CA GLU A 24 1.46 -5.20 28.01
C GLU A 24 2.07 -6.47 27.41
N HIS A 25 1.45 -7.63 27.65
CA HIS A 25 1.85 -8.90 27.07
C HIS A 25 1.39 -9.10 25.62
N CYS A 26 0.58 -8.21 25.08
CA CYS A 26 0.17 -8.20 23.67
C CYS A 26 1.14 -7.46 22.75
N ARG A 27 2.25 -6.91 23.26
CA ARG A 27 3.27 -6.22 22.43
C ARG A 27 3.87 -7.18 21.40
N GLU A 28 4.15 -6.67 20.21
CA GLU A 28 4.75 -7.48 19.15
C GLU A 28 6.04 -8.17 19.63
N HIS A 29 6.31 -9.36 19.09
CA HIS A 29 7.57 -10.03 19.33
C HIS A 29 8.60 -9.56 18.28
N PRO A 30 9.79 -9.11 18.70
CA PRO A 30 10.85 -8.73 17.75
C PRO A 30 11.20 -9.91 16.83
N GLY A 31 11.23 -9.66 15.52
CA GLY A 31 11.61 -10.67 14.53
C GLY A 31 10.44 -11.44 13.89
N ASP A 32 9.23 -11.37 14.45
CA ASP A 32 8.04 -12.00 13.83
C ASP A 32 7.70 -11.37 12.47
N PHE A 33 8.02 -10.09 12.29
CA PHE A 33 7.84 -9.36 11.05
C PHE A 33 9.09 -8.54 10.72
N PRO A 34 9.41 -8.34 9.42
CA PRO A 34 10.49 -7.46 9.01
C PRO A 34 10.30 -6.04 9.56
N SER A 35 11.41 -5.43 10.02
CA SER A 35 11.42 -4.02 10.42
C SER A 35 11.33 -3.10 9.19
N GLU A 36 10.95 -1.84 9.41
CA GLU A 36 10.93 -0.83 8.36
C GLU A 36 12.29 -0.67 7.68
N ASP A 37 13.37 -0.58 8.45
CA ASP A 37 14.74 -0.49 7.92
C ASP A 37 15.11 -1.71 7.08
N ALA A 38 14.68 -2.91 7.49
CA ALA A 38 14.92 -4.13 6.71
C ALA A 38 14.16 -4.07 5.37
N LEU A 39 12.92 -3.59 5.37
CA LEU A 39 12.12 -3.43 4.16
C LEU A 39 12.69 -2.38 3.21
N TRP A 40 13.23 -1.27 3.72
CA TRP A 40 13.86 -0.23 2.91
C TRP A 40 15.13 -0.68 2.18
N ARG A 41 15.82 -1.68 2.70
CA ARG A 41 17.05 -2.23 2.10
C ARG A 41 16.78 -3.23 0.97
N LEU A 42 15.53 -3.65 0.79
CA LEU A 42 15.16 -4.61 -0.25
C LEU A 42 15.08 -3.92 -1.61
N SER A 43 15.42 -4.69 -2.67
CA SER A 43 15.03 -4.32 -4.03
C SER A 43 13.50 -4.22 -4.13
N ARG A 44 12.98 -3.53 -5.15
CA ARG A 44 11.53 -3.47 -5.34
C ARG A 44 10.90 -4.85 -5.49
N GLN A 45 11.57 -5.75 -6.21
CA GLN A 45 11.08 -7.10 -6.43
C GLN A 45 11.08 -7.93 -5.14
N ASP A 46 12.16 -7.86 -4.35
CA ASP A 46 12.25 -8.59 -3.08
C ASP A 46 11.31 -8.03 -2.02
N PHE A 47 11.06 -6.72 -2.03
CA PHE A 47 10.04 -6.09 -1.20
C PHE A 47 8.64 -6.64 -1.52
N LEU A 48 8.25 -6.67 -2.80
CA LEU A 48 6.96 -7.23 -3.20
C LEU A 48 6.85 -8.73 -2.91
N ARG A 49 7.93 -9.49 -3.09
CA ARG A 49 8.00 -10.91 -2.71
C ARG A 49 7.80 -11.09 -1.20
N THR A 50 8.48 -10.29 -0.40
CA THR A 50 8.38 -10.31 1.07
C THR A 50 6.96 -9.97 1.53
N LEU A 51 6.33 -8.96 0.92
CA LEU A 51 4.92 -8.65 1.17
C LEU A 51 4.02 -9.84 0.86
N ASN A 52 4.13 -10.43 -0.33
CA ASN A 52 3.29 -11.54 -0.74
C ASN A 52 3.40 -12.74 0.20
N VAL A 53 4.62 -13.11 0.59
CA VAL A 53 4.87 -14.20 1.55
C VAL A 53 4.25 -13.88 2.92
N THR A 54 4.43 -12.65 3.42
CA THR A 54 3.89 -12.22 4.71
C THR A 54 2.37 -12.19 4.70
N LEU A 55 1.74 -11.71 3.62
CA LEU A 55 0.28 -11.73 3.47
C LEU A 55 -0.28 -13.15 3.43
N GLY A 56 0.42 -14.08 2.75
CA GLY A 56 0.06 -15.51 2.77
C GLY A 56 0.16 -16.14 4.15
N LEU A 57 1.13 -15.71 4.97
CA LEU A 57 1.21 -16.12 6.38
C LEU A 57 0.03 -15.57 7.19
N VAL A 58 -0.30 -14.29 7.02
CA VAL A 58 -1.43 -13.63 7.70
C VAL A 58 -2.74 -14.31 7.34
N LEU A 59 -2.97 -14.69 6.08
CA LEU A 59 -4.19 -15.43 5.68
C LEU A 59 -4.32 -16.77 6.39
N ARG A 60 -3.23 -17.53 6.51
CA ARG A 60 -3.24 -18.81 7.26
C ARG A 60 -3.55 -18.58 8.74
N MET A 61 -2.97 -17.54 9.33
CA MET A 61 -3.26 -17.17 10.72
C MET A 61 -4.70 -16.71 10.91
N LEU A 62 -5.27 -15.92 10.00
CA LEU A 62 -6.68 -15.50 10.06
C LEU A 62 -7.62 -16.71 10.00
N GLY A 63 -7.35 -17.68 9.12
CA GLY A 63 -8.11 -18.93 9.07
C GLY A 63 -8.02 -19.74 10.39
N ALA A 64 -6.84 -19.75 11.03
CA ALA A 64 -6.66 -20.41 12.33
C ALA A 64 -7.34 -19.66 13.50
N LEU A 65 -7.64 -18.37 13.32
CA LEU A 65 -8.31 -17.51 14.31
C LEU A 65 -9.83 -17.43 14.13
N GLN A 66 -10.41 -18.26 13.26
CA GLN A 66 -11.82 -18.11 12.89
C GLN A 66 -12.78 -18.14 14.08
N GLN A 67 -12.53 -19.02 15.04
CA GLN A 67 -13.33 -19.15 16.26
C GLN A 67 -12.92 -18.16 17.35
N ASP A 68 -11.85 -17.40 17.12
CA ASP A 68 -11.21 -16.53 18.08
C ASP A 68 -11.42 -15.03 17.77
N LEU A 69 -12.20 -14.71 16.73
CA LEU A 69 -12.48 -13.37 16.25
C LEU A 69 -13.98 -13.18 15.98
N PRO A 70 -14.51 -11.95 16.07
CA PRO A 70 -15.80 -11.63 15.47
C PRO A 70 -15.78 -11.90 13.96
N GLU A 71 -16.77 -12.63 13.45
CA GLU A 71 -16.85 -13.07 12.06
C GLU A 71 -16.67 -11.92 11.07
N ALA A 72 -17.37 -10.79 11.29
CA ALA A 72 -17.26 -9.62 10.43
C ALA A 72 -15.85 -9.04 10.35
N ALA A 73 -15.12 -9.00 11.48
CA ALA A 73 -13.74 -8.52 11.52
C ALA A 73 -12.80 -9.45 10.75
N GLN A 74 -12.99 -10.76 10.91
CA GLN A 74 -12.22 -11.77 10.18
C GLN A 74 -12.46 -11.70 8.68
N GLN A 75 -13.73 -11.75 8.23
CA GLN A 75 -14.08 -11.69 6.81
C GLN A 75 -13.53 -10.42 6.16
N GLN A 76 -13.68 -9.28 6.82
CA GLN A 76 -13.13 -8.02 6.34
C GLN A 76 -11.60 -8.04 6.23
N ALA A 77 -10.91 -8.61 7.21
CA ALA A 77 -9.46 -8.74 7.19
C ALA A 77 -8.99 -9.67 6.05
N GLU A 78 -9.63 -10.83 5.86
CA GLU A 78 -9.30 -11.76 4.79
C GLU A 78 -9.52 -11.16 3.41
N MET A 79 -10.66 -10.49 3.18
CA MET A 79 -10.93 -9.79 1.92
C MET A 79 -9.88 -8.73 1.63
N ASN A 80 -9.53 -7.91 2.63
CA ASN A 80 -8.53 -6.86 2.48
C ASN A 80 -7.14 -7.43 2.16
N VAL A 81 -6.73 -8.49 2.86
CA VAL A 81 -5.43 -9.12 2.65
C VAL A 81 -5.35 -9.79 1.27
N ARG A 82 -6.41 -10.48 0.83
CA ARG A 82 -6.49 -11.07 -0.52
C ARG A 82 -6.47 -10.00 -1.60
N GLY A 83 -7.28 -8.95 -1.46
CA GLY A 83 -7.32 -7.85 -2.43
C GLY A 83 -5.96 -7.15 -2.55
N PHE A 84 -5.29 -6.91 -1.43
CA PHE A 84 -3.94 -6.34 -1.45
C PHE A 84 -2.92 -7.31 -2.05
N GLY A 85 -2.98 -8.60 -1.71
CA GLY A 85 -2.12 -9.63 -2.31
C GLY A 85 -2.23 -9.69 -3.83
N ASN A 86 -3.44 -9.56 -4.37
CA ASN A 86 -3.67 -9.46 -5.82
C ASN A 86 -2.97 -8.24 -6.43
N ASN A 87 -3.09 -7.07 -5.79
CA ASN A 87 -2.39 -5.85 -6.26
C ASN A 87 -0.87 -6.01 -6.24
N ILE A 88 -0.31 -6.63 -5.19
CA ILE A 88 1.12 -6.92 -5.09
C ILE A 88 1.56 -7.87 -6.20
N HIS A 89 0.76 -8.90 -6.50
CA HIS A 89 1.02 -9.82 -7.59
C HIS A 89 1.07 -9.10 -8.95
N CYS A 90 0.09 -8.26 -9.25
CA CYS A 90 0.05 -7.46 -10.48
C CYS A 90 1.27 -6.53 -10.58
N MET A 91 1.63 -5.84 -9.49
CA MET A 91 2.80 -4.96 -9.48
C MET A 91 4.11 -5.74 -9.69
N ALA A 92 4.23 -6.93 -9.12
CA ALA A 92 5.40 -7.79 -9.32
C ALA A 92 5.55 -8.24 -10.78
N GLN A 93 4.44 -8.50 -11.48
CA GLN A 93 4.45 -8.81 -12.91
C GLN A 93 4.88 -7.61 -13.75
N LEU A 94 4.34 -6.42 -13.46
CA LEU A 94 4.71 -5.18 -14.16
C LEU A 94 6.21 -4.89 -14.05
N LEU A 95 6.80 -5.05 -12.85
CA LEU A 95 8.24 -4.84 -12.65
C LEU A 95 9.11 -5.88 -13.36
N ARG A 96 8.62 -7.10 -13.60
CA ARG A 96 9.33 -8.12 -14.40
C ARG A 96 9.31 -7.82 -15.89
N GLY A 97 8.22 -7.23 -16.38
CA GLY A 97 8.05 -6.88 -17.79
C GLY A 97 8.75 -5.58 -18.18
N SER A 98 9.01 -4.68 -17.21
CA SER A 98 9.85 -3.51 -17.42
C SER A 98 11.33 -3.89 -17.30
N SER A 99 12.14 -3.51 -18.29
CA SER A 99 13.61 -3.51 -18.21
C SER A 99 14.10 -2.45 -17.20
N ASP A 100 13.65 -2.54 -15.95
CA ASP A 100 13.95 -1.55 -14.91
C ASP A 100 15.43 -1.73 -14.47
N PRO A 101 16.32 -0.75 -14.70
CA PRO A 101 17.72 -0.84 -14.31
C PRO A 101 17.94 -0.83 -12.79
N GLU A 102 16.92 -0.51 -11.97
CA GLU A 102 16.93 -0.77 -10.51
C GLU A 102 16.74 -2.27 -10.15
N ALA A 103 16.55 -3.14 -11.14
CA ALA A 103 16.73 -4.58 -10.97
C ALA A 103 18.21 -5.00 -10.95
N ALA A 104 19.14 -4.07 -11.19
CA ALA A 104 20.56 -4.31 -10.95
C ALA A 104 20.78 -4.61 -9.46
N GLU A 105 21.35 -5.79 -9.20
CA GLU A 105 21.57 -6.37 -7.88
C GLU A 105 22.13 -5.38 -6.86
N PRO A 106 21.78 -5.52 -5.56
CA PRO A 106 22.52 -4.84 -4.51
C PRO A 106 24.00 -5.23 -4.57
N THR A 107 24.91 -4.26 -4.65
CA THR A 107 26.38 -4.43 -4.68
C THR A 107 26.99 -4.96 -3.37
N GLN A 108 26.23 -5.66 -2.53
CA GLN A 108 26.74 -6.31 -1.33
C GLN A 108 25.94 -7.60 -1.06
N PRO A 109 26.59 -8.74 -0.80
CA PRO A 109 25.94 -9.90 -0.21
C PRO A 109 25.63 -9.56 1.26
N GLY A 110 24.58 -8.77 1.47
CA GLY A 110 23.93 -8.70 2.77
C GLY A 110 23.36 -10.08 3.11
N PRO A 111 23.19 -10.42 4.40
CA PRO A 111 22.63 -11.71 4.79
C PRO A 111 21.36 -11.95 3.95
N GLY A 112 21.34 -13.08 3.24
CA GLY A 112 20.29 -13.43 2.28
C GLY A 112 18.89 -13.27 2.88
N PRO A 113 17.85 -13.19 2.04
CA PRO A 113 16.50 -12.86 2.48
C PRO A 113 16.16 -13.64 3.75
N THR A 114 16.03 -12.90 4.86
CA THR A 114 15.68 -13.45 6.16
C THR A 114 14.52 -14.40 5.93
N LEU A 115 14.72 -15.67 6.31
CA LEU A 115 13.75 -16.74 6.16
C LEU A 115 12.33 -16.21 6.45
N PRO A 116 11.31 -16.66 5.69
CA PRO A 116 9.93 -16.25 5.96
C PRO A 116 9.65 -16.46 7.45
N PRO A 117 8.83 -15.60 8.08
CA PRO A 117 8.55 -15.78 9.50
C PRO A 117 8.01 -17.19 9.71
N LEU A 118 8.82 -18.06 10.30
CA LEU A 118 8.33 -19.35 10.76
C LEU A 118 7.37 -19.02 11.88
N LEU A 119 6.12 -19.50 11.76
CA LEU A 119 5.21 -19.43 12.89
C LEU A 119 5.87 -20.17 14.05
N PRO A 120 6.18 -19.49 15.18
CA PRO A 120 6.72 -20.17 16.33
C PRO A 120 5.74 -21.25 16.79
N PRO A 121 6.23 -22.36 17.39
CA PRO A 121 5.39 -23.48 17.79
C PRO A 121 4.22 -23.02 18.65
N MET A 122 3.05 -23.62 18.41
CA MET A 122 1.82 -23.24 19.09
C MET A 122 1.91 -23.60 20.58
N PRO A 123 1.63 -22.64 21.49
CA PRO A 123 1.61 -22.94 22.91
C PRO A 123 0.53 -23.98 23.26
N SER A 124 0.86 -24.86 24.22
CA SER A 124 -0.07 -25.86 24.74
C SER A 124 -1.24 -25.21 25.50
N SER A 125 -0.98 -24.14 26.27
CA SER A 125 -2.03 -23.45 27.02
C SER A 125 -2.84 -22.47 26.16
N THR A 126 -4.15 -22.49 26.36
CA THR A 126 -5.11 -21.58 25.69
C THR A 126 -4.77 -20.12 25.97
N PHE A 127 -4.40 -19.78 27.21
CA PHE A 127 -4.06 -18.42 27.59
C PHE A 127 -2.81 -17.89 26.86
N GLN A 128 -1.73 -18.69 26.79
CA GLN A 128 -0.53 -18.27 26.04
C GLN A 128 -0.79 -18.16 24.54
N ARG A 129 -1.69 -18.99 24.01
CA ARG A 129 -2.14 -18.90 22.62
C ARG A 129 -2.85 -17.57 22.35
N LYS A 130 -3.76 -17.15 23.23
CA LYS A 130 -4.44 -15.85 23.12
C LYS A 130 -3.43 -14.70 23.08
N LEU A 131 -2.47 -14.70 24.00
CA LEU A 131 -1.42 -13.68 24.03
C LEU A 131 -0.56 -13.71 22.77
N ARG A 132 -0.06 -14.87 22.33
CA ARG A 132 0.72 -15.02 21.09
C ARG A 132 -0.02 -14.45 19.88
N ASN A 133 -1.28 -14.82 19.72
CA ASN A 133 -2.11 -14.36 18.62
C ASN A 133 -2.30 -12.84 18.67
N CYS A 134 -2.51 -12.28 19.85
CA CYS A 134 -2.54 -10.83 20.06
C CYS A 134 -1.23 -10.14 19.59
N ARG A 135 -0.06 -10.69 19.98
CA ARG A 135 1.25 -10.17 19.54
C ARG A 135 1.41 -10.24 18.02
N PHE A 136 1.02 -11.37 17.41
CA PHE A 136 1.06 -11.56 15.97
C PHE A 136 0.22 -10.51 15.23
N LEU A 137 -1.02 -10.28 15.69
CA LEU A 137 -1.90 -9.27 15.10
C LEU A 137 -1.30 -7.86 15.23
N ARG A 138 -0.74 -7.50 16.39
CA ARG A 138 -0.04 -6.21 16.56
C ARG A 138 1.15 -6.07 15.62
N GLY A 139 1.97 -7.13 15.51
CA GLY A 139 3.10 -7.19 14.59
C GLY A 139 2.67 -6.99 13.14
N TYR A 140 1.57 -7.61 12.72
CA TYR A 140 0.99 -7.42 11.40
C TYR A 140 0.61 -5.95 11.14
N HIS A 141 -0.05 -5.27 12.07
CA HIS A 141 -0.40 -3.86 11.89
C HIS A 141 0.82 -2.93 11.82
N ARG A 142 1.85 -3.19 12.64
CA ARG A 142 3.13 -2.47 12.53
C ARG A 142 3.78 -2.73 11.18
N PHE A 143 3.86 -3.99 10.76
CA PHE A 143 4.39 -4.37 9.45
C PHE A 143 3.68 -3.64 8.31
N MET A 144 2.35 -3.58 8.34
CA MET A 144 1.57 -2.85 7.33
C MET A 144 1.83 -1.34 7.36
N ARG A 145 2.12 -0.76 8.53
CA ARG A 145 2.57 0.63 8.63
C ARG A 145 3.93 0.82 7.97
N ALA A 146 4.90 -0.04 8.26
CA ALA A 146 6.23 0.00 7.66
C ALA A 146 6.18 -0.18 6.13
N ALA A 147 5.42 -1.18 5.66
CA ALA A 147 5.20 -1.41 4.23
C ALA A 147 4.60 -0.20 3.51
N ARG A 148 3.66 0.50 4.16
CA ARG A 148 3.10 1.74 3.63
C ARG A 148 4.16 2.81 3.45
N GLN A 149 5.09 2.98 4.40
CA GLN A 149 6.15 3.99 4.28
C GLN A 149 7.06 3.73 3.07
N VAL A 150 7.45 2.47 2.86
CA VAL A 150 8.26 2.07 1.71
C VAL A 150 7.52 2.34 0.40
N LEU A 151 6.26 1.90 0.29
CA LEU A 151 5.42 2.12 -0.89
C LEU A 151 5.20 3.62 -1.18
N TRP A 152 5.00 4.43 -0.13
CA TRP A 152 4.84 5.87 -0.28
C TRP A 152 6.11 6.52 -0.84
N GLY A 153 7.28 6.13 -0.33
CA GLY A 153 8.55 6.66 -0.82
C GLY A 153 8.89 6.27 -2.27
N TRP A 154 8.35 5.15 -2.79
CA TRP A 154 8.45 4.84 -4.21
C TRP A 154 7.68 5.85 -5.06
N GLY A 155 6.50 6.27 -4.61
CA GLY A 155 5.68 7.28 -5.28
C GLY A 155 6.34 8.66 -5.32
N GLU A 156 6.95 9.09 -4.22
CA GLU A 156 7.63 10.40 -4.15
C GLU A 156 8.86 10.50 -5.06
N ARG A 157 9.62 9.40 -5.19
CA ARG A 157 10.79 9.34 -6.08
C ARG A 157 10.40 9.41 -7.55
N GLN A 158 9.26 8.81 -7.94
CA GLN A 158 8.72 8.95 -9.31
C GLN A 158 8.12 10.35 -9.58
N GLY A 159 7.54 10.99 -8.56
CA GLY A 159 6.91 12.31 -8.69
C GLY A 159 7.89 13.47 -8.97
N ARG A 160 9.17 13.34 -8.62
CA ARG A 160 10.19 14.38 -8.89
C ARG A 160 10.76 14.34 -10.31
N SER A 161 10.68 13.21 -11.01
CA SER A 161 11.25 13.07 -12.37
C SER A 161 10.32 13.56 -13.50
N ARG A 162 9.06 13.93 -13.21
CA ARG A 162 8.06 14.33 -14.22
C ARG A 162 7.84 15.84 -14.35
N ARG A 163 8.83 16.67 -14.02
CA ARG A 163 8.90 18.07 -14.52
C ARG A 163 9.81 18.15 -15.74
N HIS A 164 9.47 17.40 -16.79
CA HIS A 164 9.84 17.81 -18.14
C HIS A 164 8.68 18.60 -18.69
N SER A 165 8.75 19.92 -18.47
CA SER A 165 8.00 20.90 -19.23
C SER A 165 8.19 20.59 -20.72
N PRO A 166 7.12 20.53 -21.55
CA PRO A 166 7.32 20.49 -22.98
C PRO A 166 8.05 21.77 -23.37
N HIS A 167 9.20 21.61 -24.02
CA HIS A 167 9.96 22.67 -24.64
C HIS A 167 9.02 23.59 -25.43
N ARG A 168 9.14 24.90 -25.19
CA ARG A 168 8.62 25.93 -26.10
C ARG A 168 9.19 25.67 -27.49
N ALA A 169 8.44 24.98 -28.34
CA ALA A 169 8.72 24.90 -29.75
C ALA A 169 8.50 26.29 -30.35
N LEU A 170 9.59 26.81 -30.90
CA LEU A 170 9.73 28.02 -31.67
C LEU A 170 8.57 28.25 -32.65
N GLN A 171 8.17 29.51 -32.74
CA GLN A 171 7.35 30.08 -33.79
C GLN A 171 7.72 29.57 -35.19
N ARG A 172 6.72 29.07 -35.94
CA ARG A 172 6.62 29.26 -37.40
C ARG A 172 5.15 29.45 -37.77
N GLY A 173 4.93 30.46 -38.59
CA GLY A 173 3.67 31.18 -38.69
C GLY A 173 2.55 30.46 -39.43
N ALA A 174 1.33 30.88 -39.10
CA ALA A 174 0.23 30.91 -40.04
C ALA A 174 -0.65 32.10 -39.67
N ARG A 175 -0.63 33.09 -40.56
CA ARG A 175 -1.48 34.28 -40.55
C ARG A 175 -2.94 33.86 -40.32
N ARG A 176 -3.55 34.34 -39.24
CA ARG A 176 -5.02 34.45 -39.16
C ARG A 176 -5.39 35.90 -38.90
N THR A 177 -5.61 36.56 -40.02
CA THR A 177 -6.30 37.84 -40.19
C THR A 177 -7.57 37.85 -39.35
N ARG A 178 -7.68 38.80 -38.42
CA ARG A 178 -8.94 39.20 -37.78
C ARG A 178 -9.82 39.88 -38.84
N PRO A 179 -11.08 39.47 -39.05
CA PRO A 179 -12.05 40.36 -39.68
C PRO A 179 -12.64 41.27 -38.60
N PHE A 180 -12.27 42.54 -38.66
CA PHE A 180 -13.05 43.63 -38.06
C PHE A 180 -14.40 43.72 -38.78
N LEU A 181 -15.50 43.67 -38.04
CA LEU A 181 -16.84 43.97 -38.54
C LEU A 181 -17.15 45.42 -38.20
N GLU A 182 -16.80 46.31 -39.12
CA GLU A 182 -17.09 47.74 -39.07
C GLU A 182 -18.49 47.98 -39.67
N VAL A 183 -19.53 47.95 -38.84
CA VAL A 183 -20.90 48.30 -39.28
C VAL A 183 -21.03 49.81 -39.30
N ARG A 184 -20.80 50.36 -40.49
CA ARG A 184 -21.01 51.76 -40.86
C ARG A 184 -22.52 52.04 -40.88
N ARG A 185 -22.98 52.93 -40.01
CA ARG A 185 -24.35 53.49 -40.03
C ARG A 185 -24.56 54.26 -41.34
N LEU A 186 -25.63 53.96 -42.06
CA LEU A 186 -26.26 54.87 -43.02
C LEU A 186 -27.74 55.00 -42.65
N SER A 187 -28.14 56.25 -42.41
CA SER A 187 -29.44 56.71 -41.93
C SER A 187 -30.55 56.63 -43.00
N PRO A 188 -31.84 56.72 -42.62
CA PRO A 188 -32.99 56.39 -43.46
C PRO A 188 -33.46 57.58 -44.31
N ARG A 189 -34.00 57.31 -45.51
CA ARG A 189 -34.86 58.23 -46.27
C ARG A 189 -36.02 57.43 -46.87
N GLY A 190 -37.23 57.92 -46.64
CA GLY A 190 -38.46 57.18 -46.88
C GLY A 190 -39.23 57.53 -48.16
N GLN A 191 -40.47 57.04 -48.12
CA GLN A 191 -41.67 57.26 -48.95
C GLN A 191 -41.97 56.34 -50.16
N LEU A 192 -43.18 55.76 -50.04
CA LEU A 192 -44.11 55.02 -50.93
C LEU A 192 -44.52 55.81 -52.22
N PRO A 193 -45.47 55.35 -53.09
CA PRO A 193 -46.09 54.03 -53.33
C PRO A 193 -46.13 53.63 -54.85
N ARG A 194 -46.63 52.43 -55.15
CA ARG A 194 -47.56 52.21 -56.27
C ARG A 194 -48.50 51.05 -55.98
#